data_AF-B9L5D5-F1
#
_entry.id   AF-B9L5D5-F1
#
_cell.length_a   1.000
_cell.length_b   1.000
_cell.length_c   1.000
_cell.angle_alpha   90.00
_cell.angle_beta   90.00
_cell.angle_gamma   90.00
#
_symmetry.space_group_name_H-M   'P 1'
#
loop_
_entity.id
_entity.type
_entity.pdbx_description
1 polymer ?
#
loop_
_entity_poly.entity_id
_entity_poly.type
_entity_poly.pdbx_seq_one_letter_code
_entity_poly.pdbx_strand_id
1 'polypeptide(L)'
;MRPAYDPNALVRPAVFCRALLDALDASAGRRKRRKRDQTPDALGQELKRWILEQAIAADPEPDAFEAWLLDLVLRTPGSGGLRAMCQEVFMEYQLAQHDPDFRAWLALGAPSADKPLS
;
A
#
# COMPACT_ATOMS: atom_id res chain seq x y z
N MET A 1 -20.14 -9.29 1.81
CA MET A 1 -19.17 -8.49 2.57
C MET A 1 -19.25 -7.08 2.03
N ARG A 2 -19.54 -6.08 2.86
CA ARG A 2 -19.56 -4.67 2.39
C ARG A 2 -18.12 -4.19 2.23
N PRO A 3 -17.79 -3.45 1.16
CA PRO A 3 -16.44 -2.92 1.00
C PRO A 3 -16.17 -1.86 2.06
N ALA A 4 -14.94 -1.84 2.57
CA ALA A 4 -14.46 -0.86 3.54
C ALA A 4 -14.24 0.52 2.89
N TYR A 5 -13.98 0.51 1.58
CA TYR A 5 -13.77 1.69 0.74
C TYR A 5 -14.69 1.65 -0.48
N ASP A 6 -15.07 2.81 -1.02
CA ASP A 6 -15.62 2.88 -2.38
C ASP A 6 -14.49 2.57 -3.37
N PRO A 7 -14.61 1.56 -4.25
CA PRO A 7 -13.60 1.27 -5.27
C PRO A 7 -13.23 2.48 -6.13
N ASN A 8 -14.17 3.38 -6.43
CA ASN A 8 -13.87 4.56 -7.23
C ASN A 8 -13.08 5.62 -6.45
N ALA A 9 -13.22 5.66 -5.12
CA ALA A 9 -12.46 6.58 -4.28
C ALA A 9 -10.98 6.22 -4.21
N LEU A 10 -10.61 4.96 -4.49
CA LEU A 10 -9.21 4.51 -4.56
C LEU A 10 -8.41 5.16 -5.70
N VAL A 11 -9.05 5.89 -6.62
CA VAL A 11 -8.34 6.74 -7.58
C VAL A 11 -7.55 7.84 -6.87
N ARG A 12 -8.00 8.31 -5.69
CA ARG A 12 -7.29 9.32 -4.90
C ARG A 12 -6.14 8.66 -4.12
N PRO A 13 -4.88 9.09 -4.29
CA PRO A 13 -3.73 8.48 -3.64
C PRO A 13 -3.86 8.30 -2.12
N ALA A 14 -4.38 9.29 -1.39
CA ALA A 14 -4.57 9.13 0.06
C ALA A 14 -5.54 8.00 0.44
N VAL A 15 -6.62 7.82 -0.33
CA VAL A 15 -7.60 6.75 -0.08
C VAL A 15 -6.99 5.39 -0.43
N PHE A 16 -6.28 5.30 -1.56
CA PHE A 16 -5.50 4.12 -1.93
C PHE A 16 -4.48 3.74 -0.86
N CYS A 17 -3.65 4.70 -0.44
CA CYS A 17 -2.61 4.48 0.56
C CYS A 17 -3.19 4.04 1.89
N ARG A 18 -4.35 4.60 2.29
CA ARG A 18 -5.06 4.17 3.49
C ARG A 18 -5.56 2.72 3.37
N ALA A 19 -6.22 2.37 2.26
CA ALA A 19 -6.71 1.02 2.05
C ALA A 19 -5.57 -0.02 2.00
N LEU A 20 -4.45 0.33 1.37
CA LEU A 20 -3.25 -0.50 1.35
C LEU A 20 -2.62 -0.66 2.74
N LEU A 21 -2.56 0.40 3.52
CA LEU A 21 -2.07 0.35 4.91
C LEU A 21 -2.91 -0.60 5.77
N ASP A 22 -4.24 -0.49 5.70
CA ASP A 22 -5.16 -1.39 6.42
C ASP A 22 -4.99 -2.85 5.99
N ALA A 23 -4.80 -3.09 4.69
CA ALA A 23 -4.53 -4.42 4.14
C ALA A 23 -3.21 -5.01 4.69
N LEU A 24 -2.16 -4.21 4.77
CA LEU A 24 -0.87 -4.61 5.36
C LEU A 24 -1.03 -4.96 6.85
N ASP A 25 -1.79 -4.17 7.61
CA ASP A 25 -2.06 -4.44 9.03
C ASP A 25 -2.87 -5.71 9.26
N ALA A 26 -3.91 -5.92 8.45
CA ALA A 26 -4.71 -7.15 8.49
C ALA A 26 -3.85 -8.38 8.16
N SER A 27 -2.90 -8.26 7.24
CA SER A 27 -1.95 -9.32 6.85
C SER A 27 -0.89 -9.59 7.92
N ALA A 28 -0.34 -8.55 8.55
CA ALA A 28 0.65 -8.68 9.62
C ALA A 28 0.05 -9.39 10.85
N GLY A 29 -1.20 -9.08 11.22
CA GLY A 29 -1.93 -9.79 12.27
C GLY A 29 -2.07 -11.30 12.00
N ARG A 30 -2.19 -11.69 10.72
CA ARG A 30 -2.22 -13.11 10.30
C ARG A 30 -0.83 -13.75 10.32
N ARG A 31 0.21 -13.05 9.85
CA ARG A 31 1.60 -13.54 9.79
C ARG A 31 2.24 -13.76 11.15
N LYS A 32 1.90 -12.95 12.17
CA LYS A 32 2.40 -13.12 13.55
C LYS A 32 2.11 -14.51 14.14
N ARG A 33 1.17 -15.28 13.57
CA ARG A 33 0.83 -16.66 13.93
C ARG A 33 1.79 -17.72 13.35
N ARG A 34 2.65 -17.38 12.38
CA ARG A 34 3.62 -18.32 11.74
C ARG A 34 5.03 -17.75 11.84
N LYS A 35 5.82 -18.30 12.77
CA LYS A 35 7.15 -17.82 13.18
C LYS A 35 8.22 -18.18 12.14
N ARG A 36 8.86 -17.18 11.51
CA ARG A 36 10.16 -17.32 10.80
C ARG A 36 10.88 -15.97 10.73
N ASP A 37 12.20 -15.98 10.80
CA ASP A 37 13.04 -14.77 10.82
C ASP A 37 12.89 -13.97 9.51
N GLN A 38 12.33 -12.76 9.62
CA GLN A 38 11.88 -11.88 8.51
C GLN A 38 12.54 -10.48 8.56
N THR A 39 13.74 -10.35 9.11
CA THR A 39 14.35 -9.04 9.38
C THR A 39 14.49 -8.11 8.16
N PRO A 40 14.90 -8.59 6.96
CA PRO A 40 14.93 -7.74 5.77
C PRO A 40 13.54 -7.31 5.29
N ASP A 41 12.55 -8.20 5.38
CA ASP A 41 11.14 -7.90 5.09
C ASP A 41 10.58 -6.86 6.06
N ALA A 42 11.00 -6.90 7.34
CA ALA A 42 10.52 -5.97 8.35
C ALA A 42 10.92 -4.52 8.04
N LEU A 43 12.18 -4.28 7.65
CA LEU A 43 12.65 -2.94 7.28
C LEU A 43 11.94 -2.39 6.03
N GLY A 44 11.73 -3.23 5.02
CA GLY A 44 10.97 -2.84 3.82
C GLY A 44 9.51 -2.51 4.15
N GLN A 45 8.87 -3.30 5.01
CA GLN A 45 7.48 -3.08 5.42
C GLN A 45 7.30 -1.84 6.30
N GLU A 46 8.24 -1.57 7.20
CA GLU A 46 8.25 -0.34 8.00
C GLU A 46 8.41 0.90 7.12
N LEU A 47 9.32 0.83 6.14
CA LEU A 47 9.54 1.90 5.18
C LEU A 47 8.32 2.13 4.29
N LYS A 48 7.70 1.05 3.78
CA LYS A 48 6.46 1.12 2.99
C LYS A 48 5.34 1.77 3.80
N ARG A 49 5.14 1.35 5.05
CA ARG A 49 4.17 1.97 5.97
C ARG A 49 4.41 3.47 6.11
N TRP A 50 5.65 3.87 6.37
CA TRP A 50 6.02 5.27 6.51
C TRP A 50 5.68 6.07 5.24
N ILE A 51 6.01 5.56 4.04
CA ILE A 51 5.66 6.21 2.76
C ILE A 51 4.14 6.40 2.63
N LEU A 52 3.35 5.36 2.94
CA LEU A 52 1.89 5.44 2.88
C LEU A 52 1.34 6.50 3.83
N GLU A 53 1.86 6.57 5.06
CA GLU A 53 1.47 7.60 6.03
C GLU A 53 1.81 9.01 5.54
N GLN A 54 3.00 9.21 4.94
CA GLN A 54 3.36 10.50 4.34
C GLN A 54 2.42 10.88 3.20
N ALA A 55 2.06 9.93 2.33
CA ALA A 55 1.17 10.17 1.19
C ALA A 55 -0.25 10.51 1.65
N ILE A 56 -0.75 9.84 2.69
CA ILE A 56 -2.06 10.14 3.28
C ILE A 56 -2.08 11.55 3.89
N ALA A 57 -1.01 11.96 4.57
CA ALA A 57 -0.92 13.28 5.17
C ALA A 57 -0.81 14.40 4.12
N ALA A 58 -0.11 14.14 3.02
CA ALA A 58 0.07 15.11 1.94
C ALA A 58 -1.12 15.17 0.97
N ASP A 59 -1.89 14.08 0.85
CA ASP A 59 -3.04 13.93 -0.04
C ASP A 59 -2.80 14.47 -1.47
N PRO A 60 -1.77 13.98 -2.19
CA PRO A 60 -1.46 14.46 -3.53
C PRO A 60 -2.57 14.10 -4.50
N GLU A 61 -2.75 14.96 -5.52
CA GLU A 61 -3.66 14.67 -6.62
C GLU A 61 -3.14 13.46 -7.45
N PRO A 62 -4.04 12.70 -8.11
CA PRO A 62 -3.69 11.49 -8.87
C PRO A 62 -2.57 11.70 -9.91
N ASP A 63 -2.61 12.83 -10.61
CA ASP A 63 -1.65 13.22 -11.63
C ASP A 63 -0.31 13.71 -11.06
N ALA A 64 -0.30 14.16 -9.80
CA ALA A 64 0.88 14.62 -9.08
C ALA A 64 1.56 13.52 -8.24
N PHE A 65 0.94 12.35 -8.09
CA PHE A 65 1.39 11.36 -7.10
C PHE A 65 2.79 10.83 -7.37
N GLU A 66 3.12 10.50 -8.62
CA GLU A 66 4.46 10.03 -8.99
C GLU A 66 5.53 11.08 -8.69
N ALA A 67 5.28 12.33 -9.11
CA ALA A 67 6.18 13.44 -8.87
C ALA A 67 6.37 13.69 -7.36
N TRP A 68 5.30 13.57 -6.58
CA TRP A 68 5.37 13.72 -5.12
C TRP A 68 6.20 12.61 -4.46
N LEU A 69 6.10 11.35 -4.93
CA LEU A 69 6.94 10.24 -4.45
C LEU A 69 8.41 10.44 -4.80
N LEU A 70 8.71 10.99 -5.98
CA LEU A 70 10.08 11.34 -6.37
C LEU A 70 10.62 12.48 -5.50
N ASP A 71 9.82 13.50 -5.22
CA ASP A 71 10.20 14.59 -4.30
C ASP A 71 10.45 14.06 -2.88
N LEU A 72 9.64 13.10 -2.40
CA LEU A 72 9.87 12.41 -1.12
C LEU A 72 11.25 11.72 -1.09
N VAL A 73 11.65 11.07 -2.18
CA VAL A 73 12.99 10.46 -2.29
C VAL A 73 14.10 11.52 -2.26
N LEU A 74 13.90 12.66 -2.93
CA LEU A 74 14.91 13.72 -3.00
C LEU A 74 15.09 14.46 -1.66
N ARG A 75 14.00 14.70 -0.93
CA ARG A 75 14.01 15.44 0.35
C ARG A 75 14.38 14.59 1.56
N THR A 76 14.42 13.27 1.43
CA THR A 76 14.80 12.33 2.49
C THR A 76 16.16 11.69 2.17
N PRO A 77 17.27 12.21 2.72
CA PRO A 77 18.59 11.65 2.49
C PRO A 77 18.70 10.25 3.08
N GLY A 78 19.08 9.27 2.26
CA GLY A 78 19.41 7.93 2.74
C GLY A 78 18.66 6.80 2.05
N SER A 79 19.46 5.83 1.59
CA SER A 79 19.10 4.52 1.04
C SER A 79 18.46 4.50 -0.36
N GLY A 80 19.02 3.67 -1.25
CA GLY A 80 18.32 3.20 -2.46
C GLY A 80 17.05 2.40 -2.13
N GLY A 81 16.88 1.97 -0.88
CA GLY A 81 15.68 1.33 -0.37
C GLY A 81 14.45 2.24 -0.41
N LEU A 82 14.57 3.52 -0.04
CA LEU A 82 13.46 4.48 -0.16
C LEU A 82 13.00 4.62 -1.60
N ARG A 83 13.94 4.79 -2.53
CA ARG A 83 13.62 4.87 -3.97
C ARG A 83 12.90 3.61 -4.46
N ALA A 84 13.39 2.42 -4.08
CA ALA A 84 12.78 1.16 -4.46
C ALA A 84 11.35 1.01 -3.89
N MET A 85 11.13 1.40 -2.63
CA MET A 85 9.80 1.32 -2.01
C MET A 85 8.82 2.35 -2.57
N CYS A 86 9.26 3.58 -2.89
CA CYS A 86 8.41 4.54 -3.58
C CYS A 86 7.97 4.02 -4.96
N GLN A 87 8.88 3.35 -5.69
CA GLN A 87 8.55 2.70 -6.96
C GLN A 87 7.54 1.56 -6.78
N GLU A 88 7.72 0.71 -5.75
CA GLU A 88 6.77 -0.36 -5.44
C GLU A 88 5.37 0.18 -5.15
N VAL A 89 5.26 1.18 -4.26
CA VAL A 89 3.99 1.84 -3.94
C VAL A 89 3.33 2.43 -5.19
N PHE A 90 4.12 3.08 -6.07
CA PHE A 90 3.58 3.62 -7.31
C PHE A 90 3.10 2.54 -8.27
N MET A 91 3.82 1.42 -8.40
CA MET A 91 3.40 0.29 -9.22
C MET A 91 2.09 -0.33 -8.73
N GLU A 92 1.91 -0.49 -7.41
CA GLU A 92 0.65 -0.98 -6.85
C GLU A 92 -0.50 0.00 -7.04
N TYR A 93 -0.23 1.31 -6.95
CA TYR A 93 -1.21 2.33 -7.28
C TYR A 93 -1.63 2.20 -8.76
N GLN A 94 -0.67 2.15 -9.68
CA GLN A 94 -0.96 1.93 -11.11
C GLN A 94 -1.75 0.64 -11.35
N LEU A 95 -1.41 -0.44 -10.65
CA LEU A 95 -2.19 -1.68 -10.71
C LEU A 95 -3.65 -1.45 -10.30
N ALA A 96 -3.92 -0.73 -9.21
CA ALA A 96 -5.29 -0.37 -8.82
C ALA A 96 -6.00 0.52 -9.85
N GLN A 97 -5.27 1.35 -10.60
CA GLN A 97 -5.87 2.16 -11.66
C GLN A 97 -6.26 1.31 -12.89
N HIS A 98 -5.43 0.35 -13.26
CA HIS A 98 -5.59 -0.43 -14.50
C HIS A 98 -6.30 -1.78 -14.32
N ASP A 99 -6.36 -2.31 -13.10
CA ASP A 99 -7.00 -3.57 -12.76
C ASP A 99 -8.20 -3.35 -11.81
N PRO A 100 -9.44 -3.37 -12.34
CA PRO A 100 -10.65 -3.22 -11.54
C PRO A 100 -10.84 -4.31 -10.49
N ASP A 101 -10.37 -5.55 -10.74
CA ASP A 101 -10.51 -6.67 -9.81
C ASP A 101 -9.57 -6.48 -8.62
N PHE A 102 -8.33 -6.08 -8.87
CA PHE A 102 -7.39 -5.70 -7.81
C PHE A 102 -7.95 -4.54 -6.98
N ARG A 103 -8.50 -3.51 -7.62
CA ARG A 103 -9.12 -2.38 -6.93
C ARG A 103 -10.31 -2.78 -6.07
N ALA A 104 -11.18 -3.66 -6.58
CA ALA A 104 -12.32 -4.18 -5.82
C ALA A 104 -11.88 -5.05 -4.64
N TRP A 105 -10.86 -5.90 -4.84
CA TRP A 105 -10.26 -6.70 -3.78
C TRP A 105 -9.65 -5.84 -2.68
N LEU A 106 -8.93 -4.77 -3.05
CA LEU A 106 -8.34 -3.83 -2.11
C LEU A 106 -9.43 -3.08 -1.33
N ALA A 107 -10.51 -2.65 -2.01
CA ALA A 107 -11.65 -1.99 -1.39
C ALA A 107 -12.37 -2.87 -0.34
N LEU A 108 -12.28 -4.20 -0.47
CA LEU A 108 -12.76 -5.16 0.51
C LEU A 108 -11.80 -5.36 1.70
N GLY A 109 -10.66 -4.67 1.74
CA GLY A 109 -9.64 -4.82 2.79
C GLY A 109 -8.71 -6.00 2.57
N ALA A 110 -8.44 -6.35 1.30
CA ALA A 110 -7.51 -7.41 0.91
C ALA A 110 -7.75 -8.74 1.65
N PRO A 111 -8.97 -9.31 1.56
CA PRO A 111 -9.27 -10.59 2.20
C PRO A 111 -8.36 -11.70 1.67
N SER A 112 -7.96 -12.62 2.56
CA SER A 112 -7.18 -13.79 2.17
C SER A 112 -8.00 -14.70 1.24
N ALA A 113 -7.41 -15.14 0.13
CA ALA A 113 -8.02 -16.14 -0.76
C ALA A 113 -8.17 -17.52 -0.09
N ASP A 114 -7.46 -17.77 1.01
CA ASP A 114 -7.61 -18.97 1.85
C ASP A 114 -8.94 -18.93 2.62
N LYS A 115 -10.04 -19.20 1.91
CA LYS A 115 -11.24 -19.76 2.49
C LYS A 115 -11.45 -21.12 1.83
N PRO A 116 -11.15 -22.25 2.49
CA PRO A 116 -11.59 -23.53 1.97
C PRO A 116 -13.11 -23.47 1.83
N LEU A 117 -13.62 -23.88 0.66
CA LEU A 117 -15.02 -24.21 0.48
C LEU A 117 -15.31 -25.35 1.46
N SER A 118 -16.03 -25.05 2.55
CA SER A 118 -16.61 -26.03 3.45
C SER A 118 -17.84 -25.41 4.11
#